data_AF-Q98954-F1
#
_entry.id   AF-Q98954-F1
#
_cell.length_a   1.000
_cell.length_b   1.000
_cell.length_c   1.000
_cell.angle_alpha   90.00
_cell.angle_beta   90.00
_cell.angle_gamma   90.00
#
_symmetry.space_group_name_H-M   'P 1'
#
loop_
_entity.id
_entity.type
_entity.pdbx_description
1 polymer ?
#
loop_
_entity_poly.entity_id
_entity_poly.type
_entity_poly.pdbx_seq_one_letter_code
_entity_poly.pdbx_strand_id
1 'polypeptide(L)'
;LVIWIYHIFYQMMTNHKPEIIEMTLITTNPYDFPMCSQGQITVASIDDKEELDATDAAIDILGFSHDEKLGIYKFTGAVLHHGNMKFKQKQREEQAEPDGNEEADKIAYLLGLNSADMLKALCYPRVKVGNEYVTKGQTVTQVQNSVSALAKSIYEKMFLWMVIRINEMLDTKQARQYFIGVLDIAGFEIFNFNSMEQLCINFTNGKLQQFFNHHMLI
;
A
#
# COMPACT_ATOMS: atom_id res chain seq x y z
N LEU A 1 9.95 -9.34 2.51
CA LEU A 1 8.50 -9.15 2.66
C LEU A 1 8.05 -8.27 1.51
N VAL A 2 7.92 -8.94 0.36
CA VAL A 2 7.56 -8.37 -0.93
C VAL A 2 6.08 -8.03 -0.80
N ILE A 3 5.74 -6.75 -0.89
CA ILE A 3 4.36 -6.37 -1.20
C ILE A 3 4.07 -7.10 -2.50
N TRP A 4 3.10 -8.02 -2.51
CA TRP A 4 2.54 -8.51 -3.76
C TRP A 4 2.08 -7.27 -4.53
N ILE A 5 2.80 -6.93 -5.58
CA ILE A 5 2.71 -5.61 -6.20
C ILE A 5 1.39 -5.59 -6.97
N TYR A 6 0.40 -4.95 -6.36
CA TYR A 6 -0.94 -4.81 -6.90
C TYR A 6 -0.91 -4.14 -8.28
N HIS A 7 -1.81 -4.57 -9.17
CA HIS A 7 -1.87 -4.11 -10.56
C HIS A 7 -1.93 -2.59 -10.71
N ILE A 8 -2.58 -1.90 -9.76
CA ILE A 8 -2.74 -0.45 -9.77
C ILE A 8 -1.44 0.32 -9.95
N PHE A 9 -0.31 -0.17 -9.39
CA PHE A 9 0.98 0.50 -9.56
C PHE A 9 1.42 0.52 -11.02
N TYR A 10 1.29 -0.60 -11.73
CA TYR A 10 1.68 -0.73 -13.14
C TYR A 10 0.70 -0.01 -14.07
N GLN A 11 -0.60 -0.14 -13.80
CA GLN A 11 -1.66 0.60 -14.49
C GLN A 11 -1.39 2.11 -14.50
N MET A 12 -1.07 2.69 -13.34
CA MET A 12 -0.78 4.14 -13.22
C MET A 12 0.48 4.57 -13.99
N MET A 13 1.47 3.69 -14.16
CA MET A 13 2.73 3.99 -14.84
C MET A 13 2.66 3.85 -16.38
N THR A 14 1.52 3.42 -16.93
CA THR A 14 1.35 3.23 -18.39
C THR A 14 1.37 4.52 -19.22
N ASN A 15 1.19 5.68 -18.58
CA ASN A 15 0.94 6.98 -19.22
C ASN A 15 -0.31 7.01 -20.13
N HIS A 16 -1.23 6.06 -19.95
CA HIS A 16 -2.49 6.04 -20.70
C HIS A 16 -3.41 7.20 -20.29
N LYS A 17 -3.35 7.59 -19.02
CA LYS A 17 -3.96 8.79 -18.44
C LYS A 17 -2.86 9.71 -17.88
N PRO A 18 -2.26 10.60 -18.70
CA PRO A 18 -1.11 11.42 -18.31
C PRO A 18 -1.36 12.29 -17.06
N GLU A 19 -2.60 12.72 -16.85
CA GLU A 19 -3.03 13.49 -15.68
C GLU A 19 -2.76 12.76 -14.35
N ILE A 20 -2.79 11.42 -14.35
CA ILE A 20 -2.47 10.62 -13.17
C ILE A 20 -0.97 10.72 -12.88
N ILE A 21 -0.13 10.64 -13.90
CA ILE A 21 1.32 10.76 -13.76
C ILE A 21 1.70 12.15 -13.26
N GLU A 22 1.15 13.20 -13.88
CA GLU A 22 1.40 14.58 -13.49
C GLU A 22 0.95 14.87 -12.05
N MET A 23 -0.23 14.39 -11.66
CA MET A 23 -0.75 14.58 -10.32
C MET A 23 0.07 13.82 -9.26
N THR A 24 0.50 12.60 -9.59
CA THR A 24 1.16 11.70 -8.63
C THR A 24 2.68 11.82 -8.63
N LEU A 25 3.26 12.59 -9.56
CA LEU A 25 4.69 12.86 -9.67
C LEU A 25 5.55 11.60 -9.91
N ILE A 26 4.92 10.55 -10.44
CA ILE A 26 5.59 9.30 -10.79
C ILE A 26 6.20 9.37 -12.19
N THR A 27 7.02 8.38 -12.55
CA THR A 27 7.53 8.19 -13.91
C THR A 27 6.83 7.02 -14.58
N THR A 28 7.08 6.81 -15.86
CA THR A 28 6.55 5.67 -16.63
C THR A 28 7.41 4.42 -16.54
N ASN A 29 8.51 4.48 -15.79
CA ASN A 29 9.47 3.38 -15.68
C ASN A 29 9.34 2.72 -14.30
N PRO A 30 8.77 1.51 -14.19
CA PRO A 30 8.63 0.82 -12.92
C PRO A 30 9.95 0.62 -12.15
N TYR A 31 11.08 0.54 -12.85
CA TYR A 31 12.40 0.40 -12.21
C TYR A 31 12.85 1.64 -11.41
N ASP A 32 12.19 2.78 -11.60
CA ASP A 32 12.43 3.96 -10.79
C ASP A 32 11.86 3.81 -9.36
N PHE A 33 11.10 2.74 -9.08
CA PHE A 33 10.42 2.48 -7.81
C PHE A 33 10.70 1.06 -7.26
N PRO A 34 11.76 0.87 -6.47
CA PRO A 34 12.21 -0.44 -5.98
C PRO A 34 11.18 -1.21 -5.14
N MET A 35 10.17 -0.55 -4.56
CA MET A 35 9.09 -1.24 -3.85
C MET A 35 8.19 -2.06 -4.79
N CYS A 36 8.13 -1.70 -6.07
CA CYS A 36 7.27 -2.32 -7.08
C CYS A 36 8.05 -2.95 -8.26
N SER A 37 9.36 -3.13 -8.13
CA SER A 37 10.21 -3.60 -9.25
C SER A 37 11.15 -4.75 -8.87
N GLN A 38 10.87 -5.45 -7.77
CA GLN A 38 11.67 -6.61 -7.31
C GLN A 38 11.32 -7.92 -8.03
N GLY A 39 10.23 -7.93 -8.79
CA GLY A 39 9.72 -9.10 -9.49
C GLY A 39 9.41 -8.81 -10.97
N GLN A 40 8.44 -9.54 -11.51
CA GLN A 40 7.92 -9.28 -12.85
C GLN A 40 7.12 -7.97 -12.85
N ILE A 41 7.40 -7.11 -13.82
CA ILE A 41 6.75 -5.80 -13.97
C ILE A 41 5.70 -5.78 -15.10
N THR A 42 5.58 -6.88 -15.85
CA THR A 42 4.57 -7.09 -16.90
C THR A 42 4.10 -8.53 -16.86
N VAL A 43 2.86 -8.75 -17.28
CA VAL A 43 2.27 -10.09 -17.41
C VAL A 43 1.67 -10.18 -18.81
N ALA A 44 2.11 -11.17 -19.61
CA ALA A 44 1.76 -11.24 -21.03
C ALA A 44 0.25 -11.33 -21.33
N SER A 45 -0.55 -11.75 -20.37
CA SER A 45 -2.01 -11.87 -20.48
C SER A 45 -2.79 -10.64 -20.01
N ILE A 46 -2.11 -9.58 -19.59
CA ILE A 46 -2.74 -8.37 -19.01
C ILE A 46 -2.31 -7.15 -19.81
N ASP A 47 -3.28 -6.34 -20.23
CA ASP A 47 -3.03 -4.99 -20.76
C ASP A 47 -3.32 -3.96 -19.67
N ASP A 48 -2.25 -3.45 -19.03
CA ASP A 48 -2.37 -2.48 -17.94
C ASP A 48 -3.06 -1.16 -18.35
N LYS A 49 -3.17 -0.86 -19.66
CA LYS A 49 -3.90 0.33 -20.16
C LYS A 49 -5.40 0.11 -20.13
N GLU A 50 -5.86 -1.02 -20.66
CA GLU A 50 -7.28 -1.39 -20.63
C GLU A 50 -7.75 -1.57 -19.18
N GLU A 51 -6.92 -2.17 -18.33
CA GLU A 51 -7.19 -2.31 -16.90
C GLU A 51 -7.26 -0.96 -16.17
N LEU A 52 -6.45 0.03 -16.55
CA LEU A 52 -6.54 1.38 -15.98
C LEU A 52 -7.87 2.05 -16.33
N ASP A 53 -8.32 1.94 -17.58
CA ASP A 53 -9.62 2.48 -18.01
C ASP A 53 -10.78 1.82 -17.27
N ALA A 54 -10.74 0.49 -17.15
CA ALA A 54 -11.74 -0.26 -16.39
C ALA A 54 -11.74 0.15 -14.91
N THR A 55 -10.56 0.33 -14.31
CA THR A 55 -10.42 0.74 -12.90
C THR A 55 -10.95 2.16 -12.65
N ASP A 56 -10.57 3.14 -13.49
CA ASP A 56 -11.04 4.52 -13.38
C ASP A 56 -12.57 4.61 -13.55
N ALA A 57 -13.12 3.89 -14.54
CA ALA A 57 -14.57 3.82 -14.75
C ALA A 57 -15.30 3.13 -13.59
N ALA A 58 -14.72 2.06 -13.02
CA ALA A 58 -15.32 1.38 -11.88
C ALA A 58 -15.40 2.27 -10.64
N ILE A 59 -14.37 3.09 -10.38
CA ILE A 59 -14.39 4.07 -9.27
C ILE A 59 -15.55 5.06 -9.46
N ASP A 60 -15.77 5.55 -10.68
CA ASP A 60 -16.88 6.46 -10.97
C ASP A 60 -18.25 5.77 -10.82
N ILE A 61 -18.41 4.55 -11.33
CA ILE A 61 -19.65 3.76 -11.21
C ILE A 61 -19.99 3.46 -9.74
N LEU A 62 -18.98 3.19 -8.93
CA LEU A 62 -19.13 2.94 -7.49
C LEU A 62 -19.46 4.22 -6.70
N GLY A 63 -19.53 5.38 -7.35
CA GLY A 63 -20.02 6.62 -6.77
C GLY A 63 -19.01 7.36 -5.90
N PHE A 64 -17.71 7.08 -6.08
CA PHE A 64 -16.67 7.92 -5.50
C PHE A 64 -16.71 9.30 -6.14
N SER A 65 -16.58 10.35 -5.33
CA SER A 65 -16.42 11.70 -5.82
C SER A 65 -15.07 11.88 -6.53
N HIS A 66 -14.96 12.94 -7.33
CA HIS A 66 -13.72 13.27 -8.01
C HIS A 66 -12.54 13.42 -7.03
N ASP A 67 -12.74 14.12 -5.92
CA ASP A 67 -11.69 14.33 -4.91
C ASP A 67 -11.28 13.01 -4.21
N GLU A 68 -12.23 12.12 -3.94
CA GLU A 68 -11.95 10.79 -3.39
C GLU A 68 -11.11 9.96 -4.36
N LYS A 69 -11.45 9.98 -5.66
CA LYS A 69 -10.70 9.30 -6.72
C LYS A 69 -9.27 9.84 -6.84
N LEU A 70 -9.11 11.17 -6.87
CA LEU A 70 -7.78 11.79 -6.87
C LEU A 70 -7.00 11.42 -5.61
N GLY A 71 -7.67 11.35 -4.46
CA GLY A 71 -7.09 10.89 -3.19
C GLY A 71 -6.51 9.47 -3.30
N ILE A 72 -7.25 8.52 -3.87
CA ILE A 72 -6.79 7.13 -4.08
C ILE A 72 -5.51 7.10 -4.92
N TYR A 73 -5.47 7.84 -6.03
CA TYR A 73 -4.26 7.90 -6.87
C TYR A 73 -3.09 8.58 -6.14
N LYS A 74 -3.34 9.68 -5.40
CA LYS A 74 -2.30 10.36 -4.61
C LYS A 74 -1.71 9.48 -3.52
N PHE A 75 -2.55 8.74 -2.77
CA PHE A 75 -2.06 7.78 -1.77
C PHE A 75 -1.25 6.66 -2.41
N THR A 76 -1.69 6.14 -3.55
CA THR A 76 -0.96 5.11 -4.30
C THR A 76 0.40 5.62 -4.80
N GLY A 77 0.45 6.83 -5.37
CA GLY A 77 1.69 7.48 -5.77
C GLY A 77 2.64 7.76 -4.59
N ALA A 78 2.08 8.20 -3.46
CA ALA A 78 2.87 8.43 -2.25
C ALA A 78 3.54 7.13 -1.77
N VAL A 79 2.85 5.99 -1.82
CA VAL A 79 3.40 4.68 -1.47
C VAL A 79 4.62 4.34 -2.34
N LEU A 80 4.58 4.63 -3.65
CA LEU A 80 5.73 4.43 -4.55
C LEU A 80 6.93 5.30 -4.13
N HIS A 81 6.71 6.59 -3.88
CA HIS A 81 7.78 7.51 -3.47
C HIS A 81 8.43 7.17 -2.13
N HIS A 82 7.68 6.57 -1.18
CA HIS A 82 8.27 6.10 0.08
C HIS A 82 9.40 5.08 -0.17
N GLY A 83 9.26 4.25 -1.21
CA GLY A 83 10.29 3.29 -1.65
C GLY A 83 11.62 3.92 -2.05
N ASN A 84 11.61 5.19 -2.43
CA ASN A 84 12.76 5.90 -2.97
C ASN A 84 13.46 6.79 -1.94
N MET A 85 12.91 6.93 -0.73
CA MET A 85 13.55 7.74 0.31
C MET A 85 14.91 7.15 0.69
N LYS A 86 15.94 8.01 0.67
CA LYS A 86 17.31 7.63 1.02
C LYS A 86 17.72 8.28 2.34
N PHE A 87 18.45 7.50 3.13
CA PHE A 87 18.99 7.92 4.42
C PHE A 87 20.42 7.42 4.54
N LYS A 88 21.24 8.21 5.21
CA LYS A 88 22.64 7.86 5.49
C LYS A 88 22.94 8.00 6.97
N GLN A 89 24.00 7.33 7.41
CA GLN A 89 24.48 7.48 8.77
C GLN A 89 25.27 8.79 8.88
N LYS A 90 25.07 9.51 9.97
CA LYS A 90 25.92 10.67 10.29
C LYS A 90 27.36 10.26 10.52
N GLN A 91 28.33 11.09 10.09
CA GLN A 91 29.76 10.73 10.10
C GLN A 91 30.34 10.32 11.47
N ARG A 92 29.77 10.78 12.59
CA ARG A 92 30.28 10.55 13.94
C ARG A 92 29.23 10.04 14.93
N GLU A 93 28.04 9.70 14.44
CA GLU A 93 26.92 9.27 15.27
C GLU A 93 26.28 8.01 14.65
N GLU A 94 25.55 7.21 15.44
CA GLU A 94 24.82 6.05 14.91
C GLU A 94 23.49 6.44 14.24
N GLN A 95 23.08 7.70 14.40
CA GLN A 95 21.82 8.21 13.93
C GLN A 95 21.80 8.43 12.42
N ALA A 96 20.63 8.19 11.83
CA ALA A 96 20.34 8.48 10.45
C ALA A 96 20.09 9.98 10.22
N GLU A 97 20.42 10.43 9.01
CA GLU A 97 19.99 11.70 8.45
C GLU A 97 19.46 11.48 7.01
N PRO A 98 18.55 12.35 6.53
CA PRO A 98 18.08 12.29 5.15
C PRO A 98 19.24 12.41 4.15
N ASP A 99 19.22 11.62 3.09
CA ASP A 99 20.17 11.71 1.98
C ASP A 99 19.48 12.26 0.73
N GLY A 100 19.04 13.52 0.84
CA GLY A 100 18.18 14.20 -0.13
C GLY A 100 16.75 14.36 0.37
N ASN A 101 16.05 15.34 -0.21
CA ASN A 101 14.69 15.72 0.21
C ASN A 101 13.65 15.55 -0.89
N GLU A 102 14.05 15.30 -2.13
CA GLU A 102 13.16 15.30 -3.31
C GLU A 102 11.96 14.36 -3.12
N GLU A 103 12.20 13.12 -2.73
CA GLU A 103 11.12 12.14 -2.51
C GLU A 103 10.26 12.51 -1.30
N ALA A 104 10.86 13.11 -0.26
CA ALA A 104 10.11 13.59 0.90
C ALA A 104 9.17 14.75 0.52
N ASP A 105 9.60 15.65 -0.36
CA ASP A 105 8.79 16.76 -0.87
C ASP A 105 7.64 16.25 -1.74
N LYS A 106 7.88 15.27 -2.62
CA LYS A 106 6.83 14.61 -3.41
C LYS A 106 5.78 13.95 -2.51
N ILE A 107 6.21 13.15 -1.53
CA ILE A 107 5.30 12.50 -0.57
C ILE A 107 4.50 13.55 0.21
N ALA A 108 5.17 14.60 0.70
CA ALA A 108 4.53 15.65 1.47
C ALA A 108 3.48 16.40 0.64
N TYR A 109 3.74 16.67 -0.64
CA TYR A 109 2.76 17.24 -1.56
C TYR A 109 1.53 16.33 -1.73
N LEU A 110 1.75 15.03 -1.95
CA LEU A 110 0.66 14.07 -2.18
C LEU A 110 -0.21 13.84 -0.93
N LEU A 111 0.41 13.85 0.25
CA LEU A 111 -0.26 13.61 1.52
C LEU A 111 -0.73 14.87 2.25
N GLY A 112 -0.41 16.07 1.73
CA GLY A 112 -0.72 17.34 2.38
C GLY A 112 0.03 17.55 3.70
N LEU A 113 1.29 17.12 3.76
CA LEU A 113 2.15 17.22 4.95
C LEU A 113 3.28 18.24 4.76
N ASN A 114 4.03 18.52 5.83
CA ASN A 114 5.30 19.22 5.75
C ASN A 114 6.46 18.21 5.65
N SER A 115 7.30 18.32 4.61
CA SER A 115 8.39 17.37 4.36
C SER A 115 9.47 17.38 5.43
N ALA A 116 9.82 18.56 5.96
CA ALA A 116 10.81 18.70 7.03
C ALA A 116 10.33 18.05 8.34
N ASP A 117 9.05 18.24 8.70
CA ASP A 117 8.46 17.60 9.87
C ASP A 117 8.36 16.08 9.70
N MET A 118 8.03 15.59 8.49
CA MET A 118 8.02 14.16 8.18
C MET A 118 9.41 13.54 8.32
N LEU A 119 10.45 14.14 7.72
CA LEU A 119 11.83 13.67 7.84
C LEU A 119 12.31 13.69 9.29
N LYS A 120 11.97 14.75 10.03
CA LYS A 120 12.26 14.86 11.46
C LYS A 120 11.55 13.76 12.26
N ALA A 121 10.28 13.48 11.99
CA ALA A 121 9.52 12.43 12.67
C ALA A 121 10.07 11.03 12.37
N LEU A 122 10.60 10.80 11.16
CA LEU A 122 11.24 9.54 10.78
C LEU A 122 12.60 9.32 11.47
N CYS A 123 13.50 10.31 11.43
CA CYS A 123 14.83 10.20 12.03
C CYS A 123 14.83 10.38 13.56
N TYR A 124 13.91 11.18 14.08
CA TYR A 124 13.83 11.61 15.48
C TYR A 124 12.39 11.55 16.03
N PRO A 125 11.74 10.38 16.04
CA PRO A 125 10.39 10.22 16.59
C PRO A 125 10.36 10.58 18.09
N ARG A 126 9.21 11.10 18.52
CA ARG A 126 8.92 11.34 19.94
C ARG A 126 8.23 10.11 20.53
N VAL A 127 8.84 9.52 21.55
CA VAL A 127 8.31 8.35 22.27
C VAL A 127 7.78 8.82 23.62
N LYS A 128 6.57 8.37 23.97
CA LYS A 128 5.97 8.65 25.28
C LYS A 128 6.58 7.73 26.33
N VAL A 129 7.16 8.31 27.38
CA VAL A 129 7.73 7.60 28.54
C VAL A 129 7.06 8.14 29.79
N GLY A 130 6.12 7.37 30.36
CA GLY A 130 5.25 7.87 31.43
C GLY A 130 4.39 9.04 30.96
N ASN A 131 4.57 10.20 31.57
CA ASN A 131 3.85 11.44 31.23
C ASN A 131 4.63 12.38 30.29
N GLU A 132 5.88 12.05 29.94
CA GLU A 132 6.74 12.89 29.10
C GLU A 132 6.95 12.31 27.70
N TYR A 133 7.35 13.16 26.76
CA TYR A 133 7.75 12.75 25.41
C TYR A 133 9.23 13.03 25.21
N VAL A 134 9.97 11.98 24.88
CA VAL A 134 11.42 12.05 24.64
C VAL A 134 11.69 11.83 23.15
N THR A 135 12.53 12.69 22.57
CA THR A 135 13.00 12.53 21.20
C THR A 135 14.07 11.45 21.15
N LYS A 136 13.89 10.45 20.29
CA LYS A 136 14.83 9.33 20.12
C LYS A 136 15.36 9.29 18.69
N GLY A 137 16.66 9.44 18.51
CA GLY A 137 17.31 9.22 17.22
C GLY A 137 17.24 7.75 16.79
N GLN A 138 17.07 7.51 15.49
CA GLN A 138 17.00 6.18 14.88
C GLN A 138 18.24 5.92 14.01
N THR A 139 18.64 4.66 13.88
CA THR A 139 19.66 4.23 12.89
C THR A 139 19.05 4.17 11.49
N VAL A 140 19.90 4.09 10.44
CA VAL A 140 19.43 4.03 9.04
C VAL A 140 18.47 2.86 8.82
N THR A 141 18.80 1.67 9.33
CA THR A 141 17.94 0.49 9.22
C THR A 141 16.59 0.69 9.92
N GLN A 142 16.57 1.34 11.09
CA GLN A 142 15.33 1.62 11.81
C GLN A 142 14.44 2.58 11.01
N VAL A 143 15.01 3.64 10.43
CA VAL A 143 14.26 4.57 9.58
C VAL A 143 13.71 3.88 8.34
N GLN A 144 14.51 3.07 7.65
CA GLN A 144 14.06 2.30 6.47
C GLN A 144 12.91 1.34 6.79
N ASN A 145 12.96 0.68 7.94
CA ASN A 145 11.87 -0.16 8.42
C ASN A 145 10.61 0.67 8.70
N SER A 146 10.74 1.85 9.32
CA SER A 146 9.61 2.76 9.56
C SER A 146 8.99 3.28 8.27
N VAL A 147 9.80 3.65 7.27
CA VAL A 147 9.32 4.08 5.94
C VAL A 147 8.54 2.96 5.26
N SER A 148 9.08 1.73 5.27
CA SER A 148 8.39 0.56 4.71
C SER A 148 7.08 0.25 5.45
N ALA A 149 7.08 0.36 6.78
CA ALA A 149 5.87 0.15 7.58
C ALA A 149 4.81 1.24 7.32
N LEU A 150 5.24 2.49 7.15
CA LEU A 150 4.35 3.61 6.84
C LEU A 150 3.71 3.43 5.45
N ALA A 151 4.49 3.09 4.44
CA ALA A 151 4.00 2.80 3.08
C ALA A 151 2.93 1.69 3.09
N LYS A 152 3.20 0.58 3.81
CA LYS A 152 2.22 -0.51 3.99
C LYS A 152 0.96 -0.04 4.71
N SER A 153 1.11 0.75 5.78
CA SER A 153 -0.03 1.24 6.55
C SER A 153 -0.91 2.21 5.75
N ILE A 154 -0.30 3.07 4.93
CA ILE A 154 -1.04 3.97 4.03
C ILE A 154 -1.88 3.14 3.05
N TYR A 155 -1.25 2.17 2.37
CA TYR A 155 -1.95 1.33 1.39
C TYR A 155 -3.07 0.49 2.04
N GLU A 156 -2.78 -0.16 3.18
CA GLU A 156 -3.76 -0.96 3.93
C GLU A 156 -4.96 -0.12 4.36
N LYS A 157 -4.73 1.07 4.93
CA LYS A 157 -5.81 1.96 5.38
C LYS A 157 -6.61 2.52 4.21
N MET A 158 -5.95 2.85 3.10
CA MET A 158 -6.62 3.27 1.87
C MET A 158 -7.53 2.16 1.35
N PHE A 159 -7.01 0.92 1.25
CA PHE A 159 -7.79 -0.23 0.79
C PHE A 159 -8.99 -0.52 1.70
N LEU A 160 -8.78 -0.54 3.03
CA LEU A 160 -9.87 -0.72 3.98
C LEU A 160 -10.92 0.39 3.87
N TRP A 161 -10.48 1.64 3.71
CA TRP A 161 -11.38 2.77 3.52
C TRP A 161 -12.21 2.62 2.23
N MET A 162 -11.60 2.18 1.12
CA MET A 162 -12.32 1.89 -0.12
C MET A 162 -13.39 0.81 0.10
N VAL A 163 -13.07 -0.27 0.80
CA VAL A 163 -14.05 -1.33 1.15
C VAL A 163 -15.21 -0.75 1.95
N ILE A 164 -14.94 0.10 2.94
CA ILE A 164 -15.99 0.76 3.73
C ILE A 164 -16.86 1.65 2.83
N ARG A 165 -16.27 2.48 1.97
CA ARG A 165 -17.03 3.35 1.05
C ARG A 165 -17.89 2.56 0.06
N ILE A 166 -17.35 1.48 -0.51
CA ILE A 166 -18.12 0.59 -1.39
C ILE A 166 -19.30 -0.02 -0.64
N ASN A 167 -19.09 -0.50 0.59
CA ASN A 167 -20.17 -1.05 1.40
C ASN A 167 -21.26 -0.02 1.73
N GLU A 168 -20.90 1.25 1.96
CA GLU A 168 -21.87 2.34 2.15
C GLU A 168 -22.71 2.58 0.89
N MET A 169 -22.10 2.52 -0.29
CA MET A 169 -22.78 2.70 -1.58
C MET A 169 -23.71 1.53 -1.93
N LEU A 170 -23.39 0.32 -1.46
CA LEU A 170 -24.23 -0.87 -1.62
C LEU A 170 -25.31 -1.02 -0.53
N ASP A 171 -25.30 -0.17 0.51
CA ASP A 171 -26.25 -0.25 1.61
C ASP A 171 -27.62 0.34 1.23
N THR A 172 -28.64 -0.51 1.23
CA THR A 172 -30.02 -0.15 0.90
C THR A 172 -30.84 0.33 2.10
N LYS A 173 -30.28 0.37 3.32
CA LYS A 173 -30.96 0.72 4.58
C LYS A 173 -32.18 -0.14 4.95
N GLN A 174 -32.42 -1.24 4.23
CA GLN A 174 -33.48 -2.19 4.53
C GLN A 174 -33.08 -3.09 5.70
N ALA A 175 -34.06 -3.48 6.53
CA ALA A 175 -33.82 -4.47 7.58
C ALA A 175 -33.50 -5.83 6.94
N ARG A 176 -32.36 -6.42 7.33
CA ARG A 176 -31.88 -7.72 6.83
C ARG A 176 -31.93 -8.74 7.97
N GLN A 177 -32.64 -9.85 7.76
CA GLN A 177 -32.74 -10.94 8.75
C GLN A 177 -31.75 -12.09 8.48
N TYR A 178 -31.43 -12.32 7.19
CA TYR A 178 -30.56 -13.39 6.73
C TYR A 178 -29.62 -12.87 5.64
N PHE A 179 -28.49 -13.54 5.44
CA PHE A 179 -27.57 -13.25 4.35
C PHE A 179 -26.97 -14.55 3.79
N ILE A 180 -26.53 -14.49 2.53
CA ILE A 180 -25.71 -15.52 1.90
C ILE A 180 -24.31 -14.91 1.74
N GLY A 181 -23.33 -15.50 2.41
CA GLY A 181 -21.93 -15.12 2.26
C GLY A 181 -21.26 -15.98 1.19
N VAL A 182 -20.54 -15.33 0.27
CA VAL A 182 -19.65 -16.02 -0.68
C VAL A 182 -18.22 -15.75 -0.22
N LEU A 183 -17.44 -16.81 -0.01
CA LEU A 183 -16.04 -16.73 0.40
C LEU A 183 -15.15 -16.95 -0.82
N ASP A 184 -14.32 -15.97 -1.14
CA ASP A 184 -13.26 -16.07 -2.15
C ASP A 184 -11.92 -15.73 -1.50
N ILE A 185 -11.02 -16.69 -1.46
CA ILE A 185 -9.68 -16.58 -0.86
C ILE A 185 -8.66 -17.28 -1.76
N ALA A 186 -7.40 -16.89 -1.63
CA ALA A 186 -6.31 -17.60 -2.29
C ALA A 186 -6.30 -19.09 -1.91
N GLY A 187 -6.13 -19.95 -2.90
CA GLY A 187 -5.97 -21.39 -2.72
C GLY A 187 -4.64 -21.75 -2.05
N PHE A 188 -4.45 -23.03 -1.76
CA PHE A 188 -3.20 -23.52 -1.18
C PHE A 188 -2.02 -23.29 -2.15
N GLU A 189 -0.94 -22.69 -1.66
CA GLU A 189 0.24 -22.32 -2.45
C GLU A 189 1.46 -23.16 -2.06
N ILE A 190 2.19 -23.67 -3.05
CA ILE A 190 3.46 -24.37 -2.85
C ILE A 190 4.47 -23.82 -3.84
N PHE A 191 5.41 -23.01 -3.36
CA PHE A 191 6.49 -22.45 -4.17
C PHE A 191 7.86 -23.02 -3.78
N ASN A 192 8.87 -22.76 -4.61
CA ASN A 192 10.26 -23.12 -4.30
C ASN A 192 10.78 -22.40 -3.05
N PHE A 193 10.27 -21.21 -2.76
CA PHE A 193 10.54 -20.44 -1.55
C PHE A 193 9.21 -20.01 -0.93
N ASN A 194 8.95 -20.45 0.30
CA ASN A 194 7.72 -20.12 1.03
C ASN A 194 8.10 -19.24 2.23
N SER A 195 7.53 -18.04 2.29
CA SER A 195 7.73 -17.11 3.39
C SER A 195 6.53 -17.11 4.35
N MET A 196 6.48 -16.13 5.25
CA MET A 196 5.36 -15.97 6.19
C MET A 196 4.01 -15.84 5.46
N GLU A 197 4.02 -15.24 4.28
CA GLU A 197 2.87 -15.08 3.39
C GLU A 197 2.25 -16.43 3.02
N GLN A 198 3.03 -17.38 2.51
CA GLN A 198 2.55 -18.73 2.19
C GLN A 198 2.08 -19.48 3.44
N LEU A 199 2.74 -19.30 4.59
CA LEU A 199 2.27 -19.89 5.84
C LEU A 199 0.87 -19.39 6.21
N CYS A 200 0.61 -18.08 6.11
CA CYS A 200 -0.71 -17.50 6.38
C CYS A 200 -1.79 -18.05 5.44
N ILE A 201 -1.50 -18.12 4.14
CA ILE A 201 -2.42 -18.65 3.11
C ILE A 201 -2.71 -20.13 3.39
N ASN A 202 -1.68 -20.94 3.56
CA ASN A 202 -1.81 -22.39 3.74
C ASN A 202 -2.43 -22.76 5.09
N PHE A 203 -2.13 -22.01 6.15
CA PHE A 203 -2.78 -22.18 7.45
C PHE A 203 -4.28 -21.90 7.37
N THR A 204 -4.68 -20.83 6.67
CA THR A 204 -6.09 -20.50 6.45
C THR A 204 -6.80 -21.61 5.66
N ASN A 205 -6.18 -22.09 4.58
CA ASN A 205 -6.70 -23.23 3.81
C ASN A 205 -6.81 -24.51 4.65
N GLY A 206 -5.83 -24.80 5.50
CA GLY A 206 -5.89 -25.93 6.43
C GLY A 206 -7.06 -25.83 7.41
N LYS A 207 -7.36 -24.62 7.90
CA LYS A 207 -8.53 -24.37 8.76
C LYS A 207 -9.85 -24.45 8.00
N LEU A 208 -9.91 -23.96 6.77
CA LEU A 208 -11.09 -24.05 5.93
C LEU A 208 -11.42 -25.51 5.58
N GLN A 209 -10.40 -26.32 5.28
CA GLN A 209 -10.58 -27.75 5.06
C GLN A 209 -11.05 -28.46 6.35
N GLN A 210 -10.51 -28.08 7.51
CA GLN A 210 -10.97 -28.60 8.80
C GLN A 210 -12.45 -28.27 9.03
N PHE A 211 -12.88 -27.04 8.73
CA PHE A 211 -14.28 -26.62 8.82
C PHE A 211 -15.19 -27.43 7.89
N PHE A 212 -14.80 -27.61 6.62
CA PHE A 212 -15.53 -28.45 5.67
C PHE A 212 -15.69 -29.89 6.17
N ASN A 213 -14.59 -30.50 6.61
CA ASN A 213 -14.61 -31.87 7.11
C ASN A 213 -15.53 -32.01 8.33
N HIS A 214 -15.51 -31.03 9.24
CA HIS A 214 -16.40 -31.05 10.41
C HIS A 214 -17.87 -30.96 9.99
N HIS A 215 -18.23 -30.03 9.09
CA HIS A 215 -19.61 -29.85 8.65
C HIS A 215 -20.16 -31.01 7.81
N MET A 216 -19.29 -31.69 7.06
CA MET A 216 -19.69 -32.80 6.19
C MET A 216 -19.73 -34.16 6.89
N LEU A 217 -18.90 -34.38 7.91
CA LEU A 217 -18.66 -35.71 8.49
C LEU A 217 -19.15 -35.87 9.94
N ILE A 218 -19.57 -34.79 10.61
CA ILE A 218 -20.09 -34.78 11.98
C ILE A 218 -21.45 -34.10 11.98
#